data_AF-A0A0R3SR28-F1
#
_entry.id   AF-A0A0R3SR28-F1
#
_cell.length_a   1.000
_cell.length_b   1.000
_cell.length_c   1.000
_cell.angle_alpha   90.00
_cell.angle_beta   90.00
_cell.angle_gamma   90.00
#
_symmetry.space_group_name_H-M   'P 1'
#
loop_
_entity.id
_entity.type
_entity.pdbx_description
1 polymer ?
#
loop_
_entity_poly.entity_id
_entity_poly.type
_entity_poly.pdbx_seq_one_letter_code
_entity_poly.pdbx_strand_id
1 'polypeptide(L)'
;MNRSAADGEVKVEEHSDAGNDFAEIHHSFSLHVLRVILEWCKYHLTCSPEEDNQRVGNRNEWTLCQWDRHFFDRHKSGIFKIMNAAEYLGIEKLQDACAIAIAERMRGKSVDRLKQEFRL
;
A
#
# COMPACT_ATOMS: atom_id res chain seq x y z
N MET A 1 20.84 -50.36 -47.43
CA MET A 1 19.95 -49.19 -47.62
C MET A 1 18.56 -49.55 -47.14
N ASN A 2 18.09 -48.94 -46.05
CA ASN A 2 16.76 -48.32 -45.93
C ASN A 2 16.66 -47.65 -44.55
N ARG A 3 16.09 -46.45 -44.56
CA ARG A 3 16.02 -45.45 -43.49
C ARG A 3 14.74 -45.61 -42.66
N SER A 4 14.73 -44.91 -41.52
CA SER A 4 13.56 -44.44 -40.73
C SER A 4 12.96 -45.48 -39.79
N ALA A 5 12.46 -45.21 -38.60
CA ALA A 5 12.50 -44.12 -37.60
C ALA A 5 11.58 -44.63 -36.47
N ALA A 6 11.88 -44.34 -35.19
CA ALA A 6 11.07 -44.52 -33.97
C ALA A 6 11.97 -45.04 -32.84
N ASP A 7 11.95 -44.58 -31.60
CA ASP A 7 11.25 -43.48 -30.95
C ASP A 7 12.18 -43.10 -29.78
N GLY A 8 12.64 -41.85 -29.77
CA GLY A 8 13.31 -41.30 -28.60
C GLY A 8 12.25 -40.79 -27.65
N GLU A 9 11.91 -41.57 -26.61
CA GLU A 9 11.13 -41.07 -25.49
C GLU A 9 11.93 -39.95 -24.79
N VAL A 10 11.60 -38.71 -25.15
CA VAL A 10 12.01 -37.53 -24.40
C VAL A 10 11.24 -37.56 -23.09
N LYS A 11 11.93 -37.91 -22.01
CA LYS A 11 11.41 -37.84 -20.65
C LYS A 11 11.17 -36.37 -20.34
N VAL A 12 9.91 -35.94 -20.40
CA VAL A 12 9.48 -34.60 -19.99
C VAL A 12 9.70 -34.55 -18.48
N GLU A 13 10.77 -33.87 -18.05
CA GLU A 13 10.89 -33.45 -16.66
C GLU A 13 9.77 -32.45 -16.40
N GLU A 14 8.74 -32.90 -15.68
CA GLU A 14 7.78 -32.00 -15.05
C GLU A 14 8.57 -31.09 -14.11
N HIS A 15 8.94 -29.92 -14.63
CA HIS A 15 9.42 -28.83 -13.82
C HIS A 15 8.26 -28.47 -12.90
N SER A 16 8.38 -28.86 -11.64
CA SER A 16 7.42 -28.51 -10.60
C SER A 16 7.13 -27.02 -10.71
N ASP A 17 5.86 -26.70 -10.98
CA ASP A 17 5.33 -25.35 -10.85
C ASP A 17 5.62 -24.92 -9.42
N ALA A 18 6.74 -24.21 -9.25
CA ALA A 18 7.12 -23.62 -7.99
C ALA A 18 6.03 -22.61 -7.71
N GLY A 19 5.08 -23.05 -6.88
CA GLY A 19 3.81 -22.41 -6.66
C GLY A 19 3.96 -20.91 -6.72
N ASN A 20 3.33 -20.32 -7.74
CA ASN A 20 2.95 -18.94 -7.65
C ASN A 20 1.80 -18.87 -6.64
N ASP A 21 2.15 -19.13 -5.38
CA ASP A 21 1.40 -18.85 -4.17
C ASP A 21 1.44 -17.34 -3.92
N PHE A 22 1.28 -16.56 -5.00
CA PHE A 22 0.68 -15.25 -4.92
C PHE A 22 -0.75 -15.56 -4.55
N ALA A 23 -0.98 -15.80 -3.26
CA ALA A 23 -2.30 -15.85 -2.67
C ALA A 23 -3.10 -14.77 -3.37
N GLU A 24 -4.11 -15.16 -4.15
CA GLU A 24 -4.95 -14.22 -4.86
C GLU A 24 -5.44 -13.24 -3.82
N ILE A 25 -4.81 -12.07 -3.73
CA ILE A 25 -5.17 -11.11 -2.70
C ILE A 25 -6.47 -10.53 -3.20
N HIS A 26 -7.56 -11.18 -2.81
CA HIS A 26 -8.90 -10.72 -3.07
C HIS A 26 -9.11 -9.50 -2.18
N HIS A 27 -8.50 -8.39 -2.59
CA HIS A 27 -8.61 -7.11 -1.94
C HIS A 27 -10.04 -6.60 -2.13
N SER A 28 -10.90 -6.97 -1.19
CA SER A 28 -12.23 -6.38 -1.12
C SER A 28 -12.10 -5.01 -0.44
N PHE A 29 -12.07 -3.95 -1.25
CA PHE A 29 -12.22 -2.59 -0.75
C PHE A 29 -13.69 -2.22 -0.67
N SER A 30 -14.10 -1.64 0.46
CA SER A 30 -15.45 -1.09 0.54
C SER A 30 -15.55 0.17 -0.31
N LEU A 31 -16.74 0.40 -0.88
CA LEU A 31 -17.03 1.66 -1.60
C LEU A 31 -16.72 2.90 -0.75
N HIS A 32 -16.81 2.80 0.57
CA HIS A 32 -16.42 3.86 1.48
C HIS A 32 -14.93 4.18 1.39
N VAL A 33 -14.04 3.18 1.41
CA VAL A 33 -12.58 3.40 1.30
C VAL A 33 -12.24 4.06 -0.03
N LEU A 34 -12.84 3.60 -1.13
CA LEU A 34 -12.62 4.20 -2.45
C LEU A 34 -13.08 5.66 -2.51
N ARG A 35 -14.21 6.00 -1.88
CA ARG A 35 -14.68 7.40 -1.79
C ARG A 35 -13.72 8.28 -0.99
N VAL A 36 -13.16 7.76 0.10
CA VAL A 36 -12.17 8.47 0.92
C VAL A 36 -10.88 8.71 0.14
N ILE A 37 -10.41 7.73 -0.64
CA ILE A 37 -9.26 7.90 -1.54
C ILE A 37 -9.55 8.96 -2.61
N LEU A 38 -10.74 8.92 -3.22
CA LEU A 38 -11.14 9.93 -4.20
C LEU A 38 -11.20 11.35 -3.61
N GLU A 39 -11.63 11.51 -2.34
CA GLU A 39 -11.56 12.80 -1.64
C GLU A 39 -10.11 13.29 -1.53
N TRP A 40 -9.19 12.40 -1.13
CA TRP A 40 -7.77 12.71 -1.05
C TRP A 40 -7.19 13.12 -2.41
N CYS A 41 -7.45 12.33 -3.46
CA CYS A 41 -6.97 12.63 -4.81
C CYS A 41 -7.51 13.97 -5.32
N LYS A 42 -8.77 14.31 -5.04
CA LYS A 42 -9.35 15.59 -5.48
C LYS A 42 -8.68 16.80 -4.84
N TYR A 43 -8.38 16.73 -3.54
CA TYR A 43 -7.64 17.80 -2.87
C TYR A 43 -6.25 17.97 -3.49
N HIS A 44 -5.48 16.87 -3.57
CA HIS A 44 -4.10 16.88 -4.06
C HIS A 44 -3.94 17.11 -5.56
N LEU A 45 -5.03 17.01 -6.33
CA LEU A 45 -5.07 17.45 -7.73
C LEU A 45 -5.06 18.98 -7.86
N THR A 46 -5.58 19.70 -6.87
CA THR A 46 -5.84 21.14 -6.94
C THR A 46 -5.02 21.97 -5.96
N CYS A 47 -4.43 21.37 -4.94
CA CYS A 47 -3.63 22.11 -3.97
C CYS A 47 -2.34 22.63 -4.60
N SER A 48 -1.86 23.78 -4.11
CA SER A 48 -0.55 24.27 -4.54
C SER A 48 0.58 23.39 -3.99
N PRO A 49 1.78 23.38 -4.59
CA PRO A 49 2.93 22.65 -4.05
C PRO A 49 3.33 23.07 -2.63
N GLU A 50 3.03 24.32 -2.25
CA GLU A 50 3.30 24.85 -0.90
C GLU A 50 2.34 24.26 0.16
N GLU A 51 1.16 23.81 -0.28
CA GLU A 51 0.10 23.21 0.56
C GLU A 51 0.14 21.66 0.55
N ASP A 52 1.00 21.04 -0.26
CA ASP A 52 1.24 19.59 -0.25
C ASP A 52 2.24 19.21 0.87
N ASN A 53 2.33 17.92 1.12
CA ASN A 53 3.25 17.30 2.04
C ASN A 53 4.71 17.56 1.65
N GLN A 54 5.53 17.83 2.65
CA GLN A 54 6.96 18.03 2.46
C GLN A 54 7.64 16.65 2.36
N ARG A 55 7.99 16.25 1.13
CA ARG A 55 8.62 14.96 0.80
C ARG A 55 10.02 15.10 0.20
N VAL A 56 10.74 16.17 0.53
CA VAL A 56 12.10 16.42 0.03
C VAL A 56 13.12 15.80 0.99
N GLY A 57 14.18 15.21 0.45
CA GLY A 57 15.28 14.67 1.26
C GLY A 57 14.95 13.33 1.89
N ASN A 58 15.44 13.11 3.11
CA ASN A 58 15.32 11.83 3.80
C ASN A 58 13.86 11.56 4.21
N ARG A 59 13.38 10.33 4.00
CA ARG A 59 12.02 9.90 4.40
C ARG A 59 11.68 10.18 5.87
N ASN A 60 12.68 10.16 6.75
CA ASN A 60 12.50 10.44 8.19
C ASN A 60 12.19 11.93 8.49
N GLU A 61 12.50 12.82 7.55
CA GLU A 61 12.26 14.27 7.63
C GLU A 61 10.95 14.66 6.96
N TRP A 62 10.30 13.74 6.26
CA TRP A 62 9.03 14.01 5.59
C TRP A 62 7.94 14.31 6.61
N THR A 63 7.11 15.31 6.29
CA THR A 63 6.04 15.76 7.17
C THR A 63 4.75 15.99 6.39
N LEU A 64 3.63 15.74 7.07
CA LEU A 64 2.32 15.97 6.48
C LEU A 64 1.99 17.46 6.40
N CYS A 65 1.24 17.84 5.37
CA CYS A 65 0.57 19.13 5.36
C CYS A 65 -0.60 19.13 6.36
N GLN A 66 -1.12 20.32 6.67
CA GLN A 66 -2.19 20.45 7.65
C GLN A 66 -3.48 19.72 7.22
N TRP A 67 -3.79 19.76 5.92
CA TRP A 67 -4.98 19.09 5.39
C TRP A 67 -4.89 17.57 5.57
N ASP A 68 -3.74 16.96 5.24
CA ASP A 68 -3.53 15.52 5.41
C ASP A 68 -3.58 15.09 6.88
N ARG A 69 -3.04 15.91 7.81
CA ARG A 69 -3.19 15.64 9.25
C ARG A 69 -4.67 15.55 9.64
N HIS A 70 -5.48 16.52 9.23
CA HIS A 70 -6.92 16.52 9.51
C HIS A 70 -7.67 15.38 8.80
N PHE A 71 -7.29 15.08 7.57
CA PHE A 71 -7.84 13.97 6.80
C PHE A 71 -7.61 12.64 7.53
N PHE A 72 -6.36 12.32 7.91
CA PHE A 72 -6.08 11.08 8.63
C PHE A 72 -6.63 11.06 10.05
N ASP A 73 -6.82 12.22 10.70
CA ASP A 73 -7.48 12.32 12.00
C ASP A 73 -8.95 11.86 11.93
N ARG A 74 -9.68 12.25 10.87
CA ARG A 74 -11.05 11.79 10.61
C ARG A 74 -11.12 10.30 10.28
N HIS A 75 -10.07 9.75 9.67
CA HIS A 75 -10.01 8.35 9.22
C HIS A 75 -9.10 7.46 10.06
N LYS A 76 -8.91 7.78 11.36
CA LYS A 76 -8.01 7.05 12.27
C LYS A 76 -8.13 5.54 12.24
N SER A 77 -9.36 5.02 12.37
CA SER A 77 -9.64 3.58 12.43
C SER A 77 -9.56 2.87 11.07
N GLY A 78 -9.51 3.65 9.98
CA GLY A 78 -9.49 3.15 8.60
C GLY A 78 -8.14 3.31 7.90
N ILE A 79 -7.12 3.87 8.57
CA ILE A 79 -5.88 4.26 7.90
C ILE A 79 -5.13 3.09 7.25
N PHE A 80 -5.11 1.91 7.87
CA PHE A 80 -4.52 0.71 7.26
C PHE A 80 -5.29 0.23 6.02
N LYS A 81 -6.62 0.39 6.00
CA LYS A 81 -7.43 0.05 4.82
C LYS A 81 -7.17 1.02 3.68
N ILE A 82 -6.99 2.31 4.00
CA ILE A 82 -6.62 3.34 3.03
C ILE A 82 -5.22 3.07 2.49
N MET A 83 -4.25 2.76 3.35
CA MET A 83 -2.86 2.44 2.97
C MET A 83 -2.80 1.24 2.02
N ASN A 84 -3.44 0.11 2.37
CA ASN A 84 -3.47 -1.08 1.52
C ASN A 84 -4.18 -0.83 0.18
N ALA A 85 -5.24 -0.02 0.19
CA ALA A 85 -5.94 0.36 -1.03
C ALA A 85 -5.10 1.30 -1.92
N ALA A 86 -4.37 2.23 -1.32
CA ALA A 86 -3.46 3.12 -2.03
C ALA A 86 -2.32 2.33 -2.69
N GLU A 87 -1.75 1.36 -1.98
CA GLU A 87 -0.72 0.45 -2.51
C GLU A 87 -1.26 -0.37 -3.69
N TYR A 88 -2.44 -0.99 -3.54
CA TYR A 88 -3.07 -1.74 -4.62
C TYR A 88 -3.40 -0.88 -5.86
N LEU A 89 -3.83 0.36 -5.65
CA LEU A 89 -4.16 1.31 -6.72
C LEU A 89 -2.93 2.03 -7.30
N GLY A 90 -1.73 1.80 -6.74
CA GLY A 90 -0.49 2.45 -7.18
C GLY A 90 -0.39 3.95 -6.87
N ILE A 91 -1.03 4.42 -5.79
CA ILE A 91 -1.01 5.84 -5.38
C ILE A 91 0.09 6.06 -4.34
N GLU A 92 1.35 6.06 -4.79
CA GLU A 92 2.54 6.13 -3.91
C GLU A 92 2.51 7.31 -2.93
N LYS A 93 2.11 8.51 -3.39
CA LYS A 93 2.00 9.70 -2.52
C LYS A 93 1.06 9.46 -1.34
N LEU A 94 -0.07 8.79 -1.55
CA LEU A 94 -1.03 8.50 -0.48
C LEU A 94 -0.49 7.40 0.45
N GLN A 95 0.20 6.40 -0.08
CA GLN A 95 0.88 5.39 0.72
C GLN A 95 1.94 6.03 1.64
N ASP A 96 2.77 6.92 1.10
CA ASP A 96 3.75 7.69 1.87
C ASP A 96 3.08 8.56 2.94
N ALA A 97 1.98 9.24 2.59
CA ALA A 97 1.22 10.06 3.54
C ALA A 97 0.67 9.21 4.71
N CYS A 98 0.16 8.01 4.42
CA CYS A 98 -0.28 7.07 5.45
C CYS A 98 0.89 6.63 6.35
N ALA A 99 2.04 6.31 5.77
CA ALA A 99 3.23 5.91 6.51
C ALA A 99 3.71 7.01 7.45
N ILE A 100 3.77 8.26 6.97
CA ILE A 100 4.13 9.43 7.80
C ILE A 100 3.11 9.63 8.92
N ALA A 101 1.80 9.54 8.63
CA ALA A 101 0.75 9.68 9.64
C ALA A 101 0.86 8.63 10.77
N ILE A 102 1.16 7.38 10.41
CA ILE A 102 1.37 6.30 11.36
C ILE A 102 2.64 6.56 12.18
N ALA A 103 3.74 6.97 11.54
CA ALA A 103 4.99 7.29 12.21
C ALA A 103 4.85 8.46 13.20
N GLU A 104 4.16 9.54 12.81
CA GLU A 104 3.83 10.67 13.69
C GLU A 104 3.02 10.18 14.92
N ARG A 105 2.11 9.22 14.74
CA ARG A 105 1.33 8.63 15.85
C ARG A 105 2.16 7.71 16.74
N MET A 106 3.13 6.99 16.19
CA MET A 106 3.97 6.08 16.99
C MET A 106 4.98 6.83 17.85
N ARG A 107 5.41 8.01 17.39
CA ARG A 107 6.47 8.80 18.02
C ARG A 107 6.17 9.11 19.50
N GLY A 108 7.09 8.72 20.37
CA GLY A 108 7.05 9.06 21.80
C GLY A 108 5.98 8.34 22.64
N LYS A 109 5.28 7.35 22.09
CA LYS A 109 4.30 6.54 22.84
C LYS A 109 4.93 5.23 23.33
N SER A 110 4.53 4.79 24.53
CA SER A 110 4.90 3.48 25.06
C SER A 110 4.24 2.34 24.28
N VAL A 111 4.83 1.15 24.33
CA VAL A 111 4.32 -0.05 23.66
C VAL A 111 2.86 -0.35 24.05
N ASP A 112 2.52 -0.22 25.33
CA ASP A 112 1.15 -0.48 25.80
C ASP A 112 0.13 0.51 25.23
N ARG A 113 0.51 1.78 25.11
CA ARG A 113 -0.33 2.80 24.48
C ARG A 113 -0.50 2.54 22.98
N LEU A 114 0.55 2.07 22.31
CA LEU A 114 0.49 1.69 20.89
C LEU A 114 -0.44 0.50 20.67
N LYS A 115 -0.38 -0.54 21.52
CA LYS A 115 -1.31 -1.68 21.46
C LYS A 115 -2.76 -1.23 21.56
N GLN A 116 -3.06 -0.34 22.51
CA GLN A 116 -4.41 0.21 22.67
C GLN A 116 -4.84 1.04 21.45
N GLU A 117 -3.95 1.90 20.94
CA GLU A 117 -4.27 2.84 19.85
C GLU A 117 -4.47 2.14 18.50
N PHE A 118 -3.61 1.17 18.18
CA PHE A 118 -3.65 0.43 16.93
C PHE A 118 -4.44 -0.89 17.02
N ARG A 119 -4.98 -1.22 18.20
CA ARG A 119 -5.68 -2.49 18.48
C ARG A 119 -4.83 -3.70 18.08
N LEU A 120 -3.55 -3.64 18.45
CA LEU A 120 -2.55 -4.69 18.26
C LEU A 120 -2.52 -5.65 19.46
#